data_AF-A0A935X355-F1
#
_entry.id   AF-A0A935X355-F1
#
_cell.length_a   1.000
_cell.length_b   1.000
_cell.length_c   1.000
_cell.angle_alpha   90.00
_cell.angle_beta   90.00
_cell.angle_gamma   90.00
#
_symmetry.space_group_name_H-M   'P 1'
#
loop_
_entity.id
_entity.type
_entity.pdbx_description
1 polymer ?
#
loop_
_entity_poly.entity_id
_entity_poly.type
_entity_poly.pdbx_seq_one_letter_code
_entity_poly.pdbx_strand_id
1 'polypeptide(L)'
;MAEAAVEGRRVFGLGLAAMTDGVATRLVSANLSNASSVKVQLLFVDEDGEQTQSSAVLCLLDAADVDTHRALLQHKVDQSVRDGQTLLHRVGELFPRLLMGDTARTQIGALTGTEPVFGQVLRHLRVLNHAAVEWAAGTSFSPSGISFSVESQATLDDGKLGPMRDFPTPEGFAHERWSLHTKMTGGNGARLYFRGVRREGAGFVLIGYCGDHLPTVRYR
;
A
#
# COMPACT_ATOMS: atom_id res chain seq x y z
N MET A 1 6.23 28.20 -17.89
CA MET A 1 6.21 28.30 -16.41
C MET A 1 4.79 28.68 -16.04
N ALA A 2 4.12 27.92 -15.18
CA ALA A 2 2.74 28.24 -14.81
C ALA A 2 2.70 29.24 -13.65
N GLU A 3 1.86 30.27 -13.75
CA GLU A 3 1.54 31.17 -12.65
C GLU A 3 0.26 30.72 -11.97
N ALA A 4 0.22 30.75 -10.64
CA ALA A 4 -0.93 30.29 -9.89
C ALA A 4 -1.53 31.42 -9.05
N ALA A 5 -2.86 31.54 -9.07
CA ALA A 5 -3.59 32.55 -8.32
C ALA A 5 -4.85 31.99 -7.63
N VAL A 6 -5.19 32.57 -6.48
CA VAL A 6 -6.46 32.38 -5.78
C VAL A 6 -7.07 33.76 -5.60
N GLU A 7 -8.28 33.97 -6.12
CA GLU A 7 -8.97 35.28 -6.07
C GLU A 7 -8.08 36.44 -6.56
N GLY A 8 -7.31 36.21 -7.63
CA GLY A 8 -6.39 37.19 -8.21
C GLY A 8 -5.08 37.41 -7.45
N ARG A 9 -4.85 36.70 -6.34
CA ARG A 9 -3.60 36.78 -5.56
C ARG A 9 -2.68 35.63 -5.92
N ARG A 10 -1.42 35.95 -6.25
CA ARG A 10 -0.40 34.95 -6.58
C ARG A 10 -0.13 34.03 -5.39
N VAL A 11 -0.13 32.72 -5.63
CA VAL A 11 0.13 31.69 -4.62
C VAL A 11 1.18 30.70 -5.15
N PHE A 12 2.14 30.33 -4.31
CA PHE A 12 3.20 29.39 -4.71
C PHE A 12 2.91 27.97 -4.22
N GLY A 13 2.65 27.79 -2.91
CA GLY A 13 2.37 26.46 -2.34
C GLY A 13 1.10 25.81 -2.88
N LEU A 14 0.01 26.57 -2.98
CA LEU A 14 -1.25 26.10 -3.59
C LEU A 14 -1.09 25.87 -5.09
N GLY A 15 -0.27 26.68 -5.77
CA GLY A 15 0.07 26.46 -7.17
C GLY A 15 0.81 25.14 -7.38
N LEU A 16 1.82 24.87 -6.54
CA LEU A 16 2.55 23.60 -6.56
C LEU A 16 1.61 22.42 -6.32
N ALA A 17 0.78 22.49 -5.26
CA ALA A 17 -0.20 21.44 -4.97
C ALA A 17 -1.16 21.21 -6.13
N ALA A 18 -1.64 22.27 -6.80
CA ALA A 18 -2.50 22.15 -7.97
C ALA A 18 -1.81 21.46 -9.17
N MET A 19 -0.51 21.72 -9.37
CA MET A 19 0.27 21.13 -10.47
C MET A 19 0.69 19.67 -10.22
N THR A 20 0.92 19.30 -8.95
CA THR A 20 1.42 17.96 -8.58
C THR A 20 0.32 17.03 -8.08
N ASP A 21 -0.96 17.43 -8.20
CA ASP A 21 -2.09 16.74 -7.57
C ASP A 21 -1.87 16.51 -6.06
N GLY A 22 -1.20 17.48 -5.42
CA GLY A 22 -0.87 17.48 -4.01
C GLY A 22 -2.02 17.94 -3.12
N VAL A 23 -1.76 17.98 -1.82
CA VAL A 23 -2.67 18.51 -0.81
C VAL A 23 -2.03 19.70 -0.11
N ALA A 24 -2.84 20.66 0.31
CA ALA A 24 -2.39 21.75 1.16
C ALA A 24 -2.66 21.41 2.62
N THR A 25 -1.71 21.73 3.50
CA THR A 25 -1.90 21.64 4.95
C THR A 25 -1.70 23.01 5.59
N ARG A 26 -2.44 23.28 6.66
CA ARG A 26 -2.35 24.56 7.37
C ARG A 26 -1.22 24.50 8.39
N LEU A 27 -0.23 25.39 8.25
CA LEU A 27 0.88 25.51 9.19
C LEU A 27 0.60 26.47 10.37
N VAL A 28 -0.37 27.40 10.24
CA VAL A 28 -0.68 28.41 11.28
C VAL A 28 -2.19 28.65 11.40
N SER A 29 -2.68 28.78 12.63
CA SER A 29 -4.11 28.84 13.01
C SER A 29 -4.83 30.17 12.72
N ALA A 30 -4.40 30.96 11.73
CA ALA A 30 -5.15 32.15 11.36
C ALA A 30 -6.47 31.75 10.66
N ASN A 31 -7.54 32.50 10.95
CA ASN A 31 -8.91 32.28 10.48
C ASN A 31 -9.02 32.40 8.94
N LEU A 32 -8.59 31.36 8.23
CA LEU A 32 -9.05 31.09 6.88
C LEU A 32 -10.37 30.33 6.96
N SER A 33 -11.24 30.58 5.99
CA SER A 33 -12.47 29.83 5.75
C SER A 33 -12.24 28.32 5.91
N ASN A 34 -13.14 27.62 6.61
CA ASN A 34 -13.15 26.15 6.78
C ASN A 34 -13.48 25.40 5.46
N ALA A 35 -13.07 25.95 4.32
CA ALA A 35 -13.25 25.30 3.03
C ALA A 35 -12.30 24.12 2.92
N SER A 36 -12.86 22.91 2.75
CA SER A 36 -12.10 21.66 2.53
C SER A 36 -11.34 21.65 1.20
N SER A 37 -11.57 22.64 0.33
CA SER A 37 -10.80 22.83 -0.91
C SER A 37 -10.66 24.29 -1.29
N VAL A 38 -9.56 24.62 -1.98
CA VAL A 38 -9.30 25.94 -2.54
C VAL A 38 -9.17 25.83 -4.06
N LYS A 39 -9.93 26.64 -4.78
CA LYS A 39 -9.88 26.72 -6.24
C LYS A 39 -8.68 27.58 -6.66
N VAL A 40 -7.70 26.95 -7.30
CA VAL A 40 -6.51 27.59 -7.84
C VAL A 40 -6.68 27.78 -9.34
N GLN A 41 -6.36 28.97 -9.84
CA GLN A 41 -6.24 29.25 -11.26
C GLN A 41 -4.78 29.10 -11.65
N LEU A 42 -4.51 28.29 -12.67
CA LEU A 42 -3.20 28.08 -13.27
C LEU A 42 -3.20 28.76 -14.65
N LEU A 43 -2.31 29.73 -14.81
CA LEU A 43 -2.04 30.41 -16.07
C LEU A 43 -0.76 29.83 -16.66
N PHE A 44 -0.82 29.32 -17.88
CA PHE A 44 0.36 28.82 -18.59
C PHE A 44 0.27 29.13 -20.07
N VAL A 45 1.38 29.00 -20.79
CA VAL A 45 1.44 29.23 -22.23
C VAL A 45 1.80 27.91 -22.90
N ASP A 46 1.00 27.52 -23.90
CA ASP A 46 1.23 26.37 -24.77
C ASP A 46 1.21 26.78 -26.25
N GLU A 47 1.10 25.80 -27.16
CA GLU A 47 1.11 26.03 -28.62
C GLU A 47 -0.09 26.87 -29.10
N ASP A 48 -1.19 26.87 -28.35
CA ASP A 48 -2.41 27.63 -28.65
C ASP A 48 -2.44 29.00 -27.95
N GLY A 49 -1.40 29.35 -27.21
CA GLY A 49 -1.24 30.62 -26.53
C GLY A 49 -1.44 30.54 -25.01
N GLU A 50 -1.98 31.60 -24.42
CA GLU A 50 -2.20 31.67 -22.97
C GLU A 50 -3.46 30.90 -22.57
N GLN A 51 -3.28 29.90 -21.70
CA GLN A 51 -4.34 29.07 -21.16
C GLN A 51 -4.56 29.35 -19.68
N THR A 52 -5.83 29.34 -19.28
CA THR A 52 -6.21 29.35 -17.87
C THR A 52 -6.94 28.05 -17.53
N GLN A 53 -6.36 27.26 -16.63
CA GLN A 53 -6.98 26.07 -16.07
C GLN A 53 -7.34 26.31 -14.60
N SER A 54 -8.48 25.76 -14.15
CA SER A 54 -8.79 25.76 -12.73
C SER A 54 -8.66 24.37 -12.13
N SER A 55 -7.99 24.28 -10.99
CA SER A 55 -7.80 23.04 -10.22
C SER A 55 -8.24 23.25 -8.78
N ALA A 56 -8.92 22.27 -8.21
CA ALA A 56 -9.32 22.29 -6.80
C ALA A 56 -8.23 21.59 -5.96
N VAL A 57 -7.63 22.33 -5.04
CA VAL A 57 -6.63 21.80 -4.12
C VAL A 57 -7.31 21.43 -2.81
N LEU A 58 -7.21 20.15 -2.42
CA LEU A 58 -7.70 19.67 -1.13
C LEU A 58 -6.89 20.30 0.00
N CYS A 59 -7.59 20.83 1.01
CA CYS A 59 -6.98 21.41 2.20
C CYS A 59 -7.26 20.51 3.42
N LEU A 60 -6.21 20.04 4.07
CA LEU A 60 -6.28 19.26 5.31
C LEU A 60 -5.95 20.19 6.49
N LEU A 61 -6.99 20.65 7.20
CA LEU A 61 -6.89 21.65 8.25
C LEU A 61 -6.76 21.02 9.64
N ASP A 62 -7.36 19.86 9.84
CA ASP A 62 -7.31 19.08 11.07
C ASP A 62 -7.38 17.56 10.81
N ALA A 63 -7.41 16.77 11.89
CA ALA A 63 -7.50 15.32 11.80
C ALA A 63 -8.86 14.83 11.24
N ALA A 64 -9.94 15.59 11.43
CA ALA A 64 -11.25 15.23 10.92
C ALA A 64 -11.31 15.36 9.39
N ASP A 65 -10.59 16.32 8.80
CA ASP A 65 -10.42 16.40 7.35
C ASP A 65 -9.65 15.19 6.80
N VAL A 66 -8.60 14.76 7.48
CA VAL A 66 -7.83 13.55 7.11
C VAL A 66 -8.74 12.33 7.12
N ASP A 67 -9.59 12.18 8.15
CA ASP A 67 -10.53 11.08 8.26
C ASP A 67 -11.60 11.14 7.16
N THR A 68 -12.15 12.32 6.90
CA THR A 68 -13.15 12.56 5.86
C THR A 68 -12.62 12.22 4.47
N HIS A 69 -11.35 12.53 4.21
CA HIS A 69 -10.70 12.32 2.91
C HIS A 69 -9.80 11.09 2.85
N ARG A 70 -9.84 10.22 3.87
CA ARG A 70 -8.96 9.05 4.01
C ARG A 70 -8.89 8.18 2.76
N ALA A 71 -10.04 7.89 2.14
CA ALA A 71 -10.10 7.07 0.93
C ALA A 71 -9.38 7.72 -0.27
N LEU A 72 -9.55 9.02 -0.45
CA LEU A 72 -8.89 9.79 -1.52
C LEU A 72 -7.37 9.88 -1.27
N LEU A 73 -6.96 10.18 -0.04
CA LEU A 73 -5.54 10.22 0.33
C LEU A 73 -4.88 8.86 0.12
N GLN A 74 -5.57 7.80 0.51
CA GLN A 74 -5.07 6.44 0.29
C GLN A 74 -4.95 6.11 -1.19
N HIS A 75 -5.93 6.50 -2.01
CA HIS A 75 -5.87 6.32 -3.45
C HIS A 75 -4.67 7.05 -4.08
N LYS A 76 -4.39 8.29 -3.66
CA LYS A 76 -3.22 9.05 -4.11
C LYS A 76 -1.91 8.36 -3.73
N VAL A 77 -1.81 7.84 -2.51
CA VAL A 77 -0.66 7.02 -2.07
C VAL A 77 -0.51 5.79 -2.96
N ASP A 78 -1.60 5.09 -3.27
CA ASP A 78 -1.58 3.89 -4.12
C ASP A 78 -1.10 4.20 -5.53
N GLN A 79 -1.58 5.29 -6.12
CA GLN A 79 -1.14 5.77 -7.44
C GLN A 79 0.34 6.20 -7.46
N SER A 80 0.89 6.62 -6.33
CA SER A 80 2.31 6.96 -6.22
C SER A 80 3.23 5.72 -6.25
N VAL A 81 2.68 4.53 -6.01
CA VAL A 81 3.42 3.26 -6.05
C VAL A 81 3.20 2.62 -7.41
N ARG A 82 4.07 2.93 -8.36
CA ARG A 82 3.88 2.57 -9.78
C ARG A 82 4.26 1.14 -10.12
N ASP A 83 5.19 0.56 -9.38
CA ASP A 83 5.74 -0.77 -9.64
C ASP A 83 6.27 -1.42 -8.34
N GLY A 84 6.73 -2.66 -8.49
CA GLY A 84 7.30 -3.46 -7.42
C GLY A 84 8.55 -2.86 -6.78
N GLN A 85 9.42 -2.22 -7.58
CA GLN A 85 10.65 -1.61 -7.07
C GLN A 85 10.33 -0.39 -6.20
N THR A 86 9.41 0.47 -6.65
CA THR A 86 8.89 1.62 -5.91
C THR A 86 8.24 1.17 -4.59
N LEU A 87 7.46 0.09 -4.65
CA LEU A 87 6.86 -0.52 -3.46
C LEU A 87 7.93 -0.97 -2.46
N LEU A 88 8.94 -1.71 -2.90
CA LEU A 88 10.01 -2.20 -2.01
C LEU A 88 10.85 -1.09 -1.40
N HIS A 89 11.15 -0.04 -2.16
CA HIS A 89 11.87 1.13 -1.66
C HIS A 89 11.10 1.83 -0.53
N ARG A 90 9.77 1.84 -0.60
CA ARG A 90 8.89 2.52 0.36
C ARG A 90 8.22 1.59 1.36
N VAL A 91 8.56 0.29 1.39
CA VAL A 91 7.84 -0.70 2.19
C VAL A 91 7.84 -0.36 3.68
N GLY A 92 8.96 0.14 4.21
CA GLY A 92 9.06 0.54 5.62
C GLY A 92 8.24 1.78 5.98
N GLU A 93 8.07 2.70 5.02
CA GLU A 93 7.23 3.89 5.15
C GLU A 93 5.74 3.52 5.09
N LEU A 94 5.36 2.73 4.08
CA LEU A 94 3.96 2.40 3.78
C LEU A 94 3.40 1.30 4.69
N PHE A 95 4.25 0.35 5.08
CA PHE A 95 3.85 -0.87 5.78
C PHE A 95 4.85 -1.22 6.91
N PRO A 96 4.96 -0.39 7.95
CA PRO A 96 5.97 -0.52 9.00
C PRO A 96 5.85 -1.81 9.84
N ARG A 97 4.74 -2.53 9.75
CA ARG A 97 4.55 -3.83 10.44
C ARG A 97 4.81 -5.03 9.54
N LEU A 98 5.25 -4.83 8.30
CA LEU A 98 5.56 -5.93 7.38
C LEU A 98 7.06 -6.15 7.27
N LEU A 99 7.46 -7.42 7.34
CA LEU A 99 8.85 -7.85 7.18
C LEU A 99 8.93 -8.82 6.01
N MET A 100 9.58 -8.39 4.93
CA MET A 100 9.66 -9.14 3.68
C MET A 100 10.87 -10.08 3.69
N GLY A 101 10.64 -11.38 3.48
CA GLY A 101 11.70 -12.35 3.19
C GLY A 101 12.21 -12.19 1.76
N ASP A 102 13.39 -12.74 1.49
CA ASP A 102 14.10 -12.53 0.21
C ASP A 102 13.30 -12.98 -1.00
N THR A 103 12.64 -14.14 -0.91
CA THR A 103 11.77 -14.64 -1.99
C THR A 103 10.64 -13.66 -2.29
N ALA A 104 9.94 -13.17 -1.27
CA ALA A 104 8.89 -12.17 -1.44
C ALA A 104 9.44 -10.86 -2.04
N ARG A 105 10.63 -10.41 -1.60
CA ARG A 105 11.28 -9.21 -2.17
C ARG A 105 11.57 -9.38 -3.64
N THR A 106 12.20 -10.49 -4.05
CA THR A 106 12.49 -10.75 -5.46
C THR A 106 11.22 -10.75 -6.30
N GLN A 107 10.16 -11.43 -5.82
CA GLN A 107 8.92 -11.58 -6.59
C GLN A 107 8.13 -10.28 -6.67
N ILE A 108 7.97 -9.56 -5.56
CA ILE A 108 7.31 -8.26 -5.55
C ILE A 108 8.09 -7.28 -6.42
N GLY A 109 9.43 -7.27 -6.32
CA GLY A 109 10.29 -6.39 -7.10
C GLY A 109 10.25 -6.63 -8.61
N ALA A 110 9.79 -7.81 -9.05
CA ALA A 110 9.62 -8.14 -10.46
C ALA A 110 8.31 -7.60 -11.06
N LEU A 111 7.38 -7.11 -10.24
CA LEU A 111 6.11 -6.56 -10.70
C LEU A 111 6.34 -5.20 -11.37
N THR A 112 5.83 -5.05 -12.59
CA THR A 112 5.90 -3.82 -13.40
C THR A 112 4.81 -2.81 -13.06
N GLY A 113 3.79 -3.23 -12.30
CA GLY A 113 2.62 -2.43 -11.97
C GLY A 113 1.47 -2.58 -12.96
N THR A 114 1.74 -3.18 -14.13
CA THR A 114 0.73 -3.44 -15.16
C THR A 114 -0.01 -4.76 -14.95
N GLU A 115 0.48 -5.61 -14.04
CA GLU A 115 -0.13 -6.90 -13.76
C GLU A 115 -1.50 -6.69 -13.10
N PRO A 116 -2.54 -7.46 -13.50
CA PRO A 116 -3.87 -7.38 -12.87
C PRO A 116 -3.87 -7.59 -11.36
N VAL A 117 -2.85 -8.28 -10.83
CA VAL A 117 -2.69 -8.59 -9.41
C VAL A 117 -2.01 -7.47 -8.62
N PHE A 118 -1.33 -6.51 -9.26
CA PHE A 118 -0.48 -5.54 -8.56
C PHE A 118 -1.26 -4.68 -7.56
N GLY A 119 -2.41 -4.12 -7.97
CA GLY A 119 -3.29 -3.38 -7.06
C GLY A 119 -3.81 -4.23 -5.89
N GLN A 120 -3.96 -5.54 -6.09
CA GLN A 120 -4.37 -6.46 -5.03
C GLN A 120 -3.24 -6.77 -4.06
N VAL A 121 -2.00 -6.86 -4.54
CA VAL A 121 -0.82 -6.98 -3.67
C VAL A 121 -0.78 -5.80 -2.69
N LEU A 122 -0.91 -4.55 -3.19
CA LEU A 122 -0.94 -3.35 -2.33
C LEU A 122 -2.08 -3.42 -1.29
N ARG A 123 -3.28 -3.78 -1.74
CA ARG A 123 -4.44 -3.95 -0.84
C ARG A 123 -4.20 -5.01 0.24
N HIS A 124 -3.62 -6.15 -0.13
CA HIS A 124 -3.35 -7.25 0.80
C HIS A 124 -2.28 -6.86 1.83
N LEU A 125 -1.18 -6.23 1.38
CA LEU A 125 -0.14 -5.71 2.28
C LEU A 125 -0.73 -4.70 3.28
N ARG A 126 -1.60 -3.78 2.82
CA ARG A 126 -2.27 -2.82 3.71
C ARG A 126 -3.10 -3.50 4.78
N VAL A 127 -3.94 -4.47 4.38
CA VAL A 127 -4.79 -5.20 5.31
C VAL A 127 -3.96 -5.97 6.33
N LEU A 128 -2.89 -6.64 5.89
CA LEU A 128 -1.98 -7.34 6.79
C LEU A 128 -1.26 -6.39 7.75
N ASN A 129 -0.79 -5.24 7.27
CA ASN A 129 -0.14 -4.22 8.08
C ASN A 129 -1.12 -3.67 9.14
N HIS A 130 -2.34 -3.34 8.74
CA HIS A 130 -3.38 -2.84 9.65
C HIS A 130 -3.73 -3.88 10.71
N ALA A 131 -3.96 -5.13 10.30
CA ALA A 131 -4.23 -6.22 11.22
C ALA A 131 -3.09 -6.40 12.23
N ALA A 132 -1.83 -6.20 11.82
CA ALA A 132 -0.67 -6.28 12.72
C ALA A 132 -0.62 -5.13 13.74
N VAL A 133 -1.02 -3.93 13.32
CA VAL A 133 -1.13 -2.75 14.20
C VAL A 133 -2.22 -2.96 15.26
N GLU A 134 -3.39 -3.47 14.86
CA GLU A 134 -4.53 -3.68 15.74
C GLU A 134 -4.44 -4.97 16.57
N TRP A 135 -3.46 -5.83 16.30
CA TRP A 135 -3.38 -7.13 16.93
C TRP A 135 -3.16 -6.98 18.44
N ALA A 136 -4.18 -7.30 19.23
CA ALA A 136 -4.15 -7.30 20.69
C ALA A 136 -3.32 -8.47 21.27
N ALA A 137 -2.56 -8.21 22.33
CA ALA A 137 -1.75 -9.22 23.00
C ALA A 137 -2.63 -10.38 23.51
N GLY A 138 -2.15 -11.62 23.34
CA GLY A 138 -2.87 -12.82 23.78
C GLY A 138 -3.99 -13.31 22.85
N THR A 139 -4.24 -12.65 21.72
CA THR A 139 -5.24 -13.10 20.74
C THR A 139 -4.58 -13.73 19.51
N SER A 140 -5.37 -14.50 18.74
CA SER A 140 -4.93 -15.04 17.45
C SER A 140 -4.87 -13.95 16.38
N PHE A 141 -3.84 -13.97 15.54
CA PHE A 141 -3.75 -13.08 14.39
C PHE A 141 -4.81 -13.46 13.34
N SER A 142 -5.69 -12.53 12.98
CA SER A 142 -6.77 -12.77 12.01
C SER A 142 -7.09 -11.50 11.21
N PRO A 143 -6.49 -11.32 10.03
CA PRO A 143 -6.74 -10.14 9.20
C PRO A 143 -8.17 -10.13 8.64
N SER A 144 -8.90 -9.03 8.84
CA SER A 144 -10.22 -8.81 8.25
C SER A 144 -10.11 -8.01 6.94
N GLY A 145 -11.01 -8.25 5.97
CA GLY A 145 -11.01 -7.55 4.68
C GLY A 145 -10.21 -8.20 3.54
N ILE A 146 -9.60 -9.37 3.80
CA ILE A 146 -9.02 -10.26 2.78
C ILE A 146 -9.43 -11.72 3.04
N SER A 147 -9.57 -12.51 1.98
CA SER A 147 -9.70 -13.96 2.11
C SER A 147 -8.33 -14.59 2.27
N PHE A 148 -8.19 -15.44 3.28
CA PHE A 148 -7.00 -16.25 3.51
C PHE A 148 -7.38 -17.67 3.92
N SER A 149 -6.46 -18.60 3.71
CA SER A 149 -6.58 -19.99 4.15
C SER A 149 -5.22 -20.54 4.56
N VAL A 150 -5.25 -21.69 5.22
CA VAL A 150 -4.07 -22.50 5.50
C VAL A 150 -3.90 -23.56 4.41
N GLU A 151 -2.67 -23.99 4.19
CA GLU A 151 -2.37 -25.18 3.40
C GLU A 151 -2.90 -26.44 4.11
N SER A 152 -3.27 -27.44 3.32
CA SER A 152 -3.71 -28.72 3.89
C SER A 152 -2.54 -29.51 4.45
N GLN A 153 -2.77 -30.26 5.54
CA GLN A 153 -1.74 -31.10 6.14
C GLN A 153 -1.14 -32.10 5.13
N ALA A 154 -1.97 -32.67 4.25
CA ALA A 154 -1.52 -33.56 3.18
C ALA A 154 -0.52 -32.90 2.21
N THR A 155 -0.70 -31.60 1.88
CA THR A 155 0.27 -30.86 1.07
C THR A 155 1.54 -30.54 1.86
N LEU A 156 1.41 -30.21 3.14
CA LEU A 156 2.54 -29.87 4.00
C LEU A 156 3.42 -31.08 4.32
N ASP A 157 2.84 -32.27 4.44
CA ASP A 157 3.55 -33.53 4.75
C ASP A 157 4.11 -34.22 3.51
N ASP A 158 3.68 -33.82 2.31
CA ASP A 158 4.21 -34.35 1.06
C ASP A 158 5.69 -33.95 0.88
N GLY A 159 6.55 -34.94 0.62
CA GLY A 159 8.00 -34.75 0.55
C GLY A 159 8.50 -33.88 -0.62
N LYS A 160 7.65 -33.57 -1.60
CA LYS A 160 7.97 -32.67 -2.72
C LYS A 160 7.26 -31.32 -2.61
N LEU A 161 6.00 -31.33 -2.17
CA LEU A 161 5.16 -30.13 -2.13
C LEU A 161 5.34 -29.30 -0.86
N GLY A 162 5.57 -29.95 0.28
CA GLY A 162 5.84 -29.29 1.56
C GLY A 162 7.05 -28.35 1.48
N PRO A 163 8.22 -28.82 1.01
CA PRO A 163 9.42 -27.99 0.85
C PRO A 163 9.24 -26.74 -0.01
N MET A 164 8.27 -26.72 -0.93
CA MET A 164 7.97 -25.51 -1.71
C MET A 164 7.40 -24.36 -0.87
N ARG A 165 7.01 -24.63 0.40
CA ARG A 165 6.57 -23.62 1.38
C ARG A 165 7.64 -23.32 2.43
N ASP A 166 8.87 -23.80 2.26
CA ASP A 166 9.99 -23.49 3.15
C ASP A 166 10.69 -22.22 2.67
N PHE A 167 9.96 -21.09 2.71
CA PHE A 167 10.50 -19.80 2.27
C PHE A 167 11.53 -19.25 3.27
N PRO A 168 12.61 -18.61 2.79
CA PRO A 168 13.53 -17.87 3.64
C PRO A 168 12.78 -16.90 4.54
N THR A 169 13.00 -17.04 5.84
CA THR A 169 12.37 -16.20 6.86
C THR A 169 13.24 -14.96 7.08
N PRO A 170 12.67 -13.76 7.30
CA PRO A 170 13.46 -12.59 7.66
C PRO A 170 14.38 -12.83 8.86
N GLU A 171 15.50 -12.12 8.90
CA GLU A 171 16.51 -12.24 9.97
C GLU A 171 15.90 -12.06 11.36
N GLY A 172 16.32 -12.91 12.30
CA GLY A 172 15.87 -12.88 13.70
C GLY A 172 14.56 -13.64 13.97
N PHE A 173 14.02 -14.37 12.99
CA PHE A 173 12.83 -15.20 13.14
C PHE A 173 13.12 -16.67 12.83
N ALA A 174 12.38 -17.57 13.50
CA ALA A 174 12.54 -19.00 13.34
C ALA A 174 12.12 -19.46 11.93
N HIS A 175 12.92 -20.36 11.35
CA HIS A 175 12.56 -21.02 10.11
C HIS A 175 11.48 -22.07 10.38
N GLU A 176 10.28 -21.86 9.83
CA GLU A 176 9.19 -22.84 9.90
C GLU A 176 8.47 -22.87 8.56
N ARG A 177 7.87 -24.02 8.24
CA ARG A 177 7.08 -24.17 7.02
C ARG A 177 5.89 -23.21 7.01
N TRP A 178 5.67 -22.55 5.88
CA TRP A 178 4.60 -21.58 5.73
C TRP A 178 3.30 -22.28 5.32
N SER A 179 2.16 -21.76 5.79
CA SER A 179 0.84 -22.37 5.52
C SER A 179 -0.22 -21.32 5.25
N LEU A 180 -0.26 -20.25 6.03
CA LEU A 180 -1.18 -19.13 5.82
C LEU A 180 -0.87 -18.40 4.51
N HIS A 181 -1.89 -18.24 3.69
CA HIS A 181 -1.80 -17.50 2.44
C HIS A 181 -3.12 -16.80 2.10
N THR A 182 -2.99 -15.62 1.49
CA THR A 182 -4.11 -14.86 0.94
C THR A 182 -4.36 -15.25 -0.51
N LYS A 183 -5.56 -14.96 -1.04
CA LYS A 183 -5.95 -15.27 -2.42
C LYS A 183 -6.22 -13.99 -3.21
N MET A 184 -5.53 -13.83 -4.34
CA MET A 184 -5.77 -12.74 -5.27
C MET A 184 -6.51 -13.27 -6.52
N THR A 185 -7.34 -12.42 -7.12
CA THR A 185 -8.05 -12.72 -8.36
C THR A 185 -7.23 -12.25 -9.57
N GLY A 186 -7.26 -12.98 -10.68
CA GLY A 186 -6.36 -12.72 -11.81
C GLY A 186 -5.00 -13.41 -11.68
N GLY A 187 -4.30 -13.57 -12.81
CA GLY A 187 -3.13 -14.45 -12.93
C GLY A 187 -3.48 -15.93 -12.72
N ASN A 188 -2.49 -16.78 -12.43
CA ASN A 188 -2.69 -18.21 -12.15
C ASN A 188 -3.12 -18.45 -10.68
N GLY A 189 -4.05 -17.64 -10.18
CA GLY A 189 -4.53 -17.71 -8.80
C GLY A 189 -3.47 -17.28 -7.79
N ALA A 190 -2.90 -16.08 -7.97
CA ALA A 190 -1.79 -15.61 -7.15
C ALA A 190 -2.07 -15.70 -5.63
N ARG A 191 -1.01 -15.98 -4.88
CA ARG A 191 -0.97 -16.16 -3.43
C ARG A 191 0.09 -15.29 -2.82
N LEU A 192 -0.22 -14.76 -1.65
CA LEU A 192 0.75 -14.13 -0.78
C LEU A 192 0.77 -14.89 0.54
N TYR A 193 1.90 -15.56 0.83
CA TYR A 193 2.10 -16.31 2.07
C TYR A 193 2.63 -15.39 3.16
N PHE A 194 2.05 -15.53 4.35
CA PHE A 194 2.33 -14.65 5.47
C PHE A 194 2.32 -15.39 6.81
N ARG A 195 2.88 -14.76 7.85
CA ARG A 195 2.82 -15.24 9.22
C ARG A 195 2.76 -14.04 10.18
N GLY A 196 1.77 -14.02 11.07
CA GLY A 196 1.73 -13.05 12.17
C GLY A 196 2.71 -13.45 13.27
N VAL A 197 3.55 -12.51 13.71
CA VAL A 197 4.52 -12.72 14.80
C VAL A 197 4.52 -11.53 15.77
N ARG A 198 4.92 -11.75 17.02
CA ARG A 198 5.14 -10.68 17.99
C ARG A 198 6.62 -10.50 18.28
N ARG A 199 7.05 -9.25 18.34
CA ARG A 199 8.39 -8.86 18.79
C ARG A 199 8.23 -7.72 19.78
N GLU A 200 8.78 -7.90 20.98
CA GLU A 200 8.74 -6.88 22.04
C GLU A 200 7.31 -6.36 22.32
N GLY A 201 6.32 -7.25 22.30
CA GLY A 201 4.91 -6.92 22.51
C GLY A 201 4.17 -6.36 21.29
N ALA A 202 4.88 -5.88 20.26
CA ALA A 202 4.27 -5.37 19.03
C ALA A 202 4.00 -6.48 18.00
N GLY A 203 2.89 -6.35 17.27
CA GLY A 203 2.53 -7.25 16.17
C GLY A 203 3.28 -6.90 14.87
N PHE A 204 3.71 -7.93 14.15
CA PHE A 204 4.31 -7.86 12.82
C PHE A 204 3.75 -8.98 11.95
N VAL A 205 3.90 -8.83 10.64
CA VAL A 205 3.60 -9.88 9.67
C VAL A 205 4.81 -10.11 8.80
N LEU A 206 5.30 -11.34 8.82
CA LEU A 206 6.33 -11.82 7.91
C LEU A 206 5.68 -12.17 6.57
N ILE A 207 6.34 -11.83 5.47
CA ILE A 207 5.88 -12.15 4.11
C ILE A 207 6.94 -13.06 3.46
N GLY A 208 6.56 -14.30 3.16
CA GLY A 208 7.49 -15.32 2.65
C GLY A 208 7.48 -15.46 1.13
N TYR A 209 6.32 -15.23 0.50
CA TYR A 209 6.12 -15.47 -0.94
C TYR A 209 4.99 -14.59 -1.47
N CYS A 210 5.11 -14.12 -2.71
CA CYS A 210 4.07 -13.44 -3.47
C CYS A 210 4.18 -13.85 -4.95
N GLY A 211 3.27 -14.70 -5.44
CA GLY A 211 3.37 -15.22 -6.80
C GLY A 211 2.22 -16.15 -7.13
N ASP A 212 2.38 -16.97 -8.16
CA ASP A 212 1.37 -17.93 -8.59
C ASP A 212 0.99 -18.95 -7.51
N HIS A 213 -0.15 -19.61 -7.69
CA HIS A 213 -0.54 -20.70 -6.80
C HIS A 213 0.47 -21.85 -6.90
N LEU A 214 1.10 -22.19 -5.78
CA LEU A 214 2.00 -23.34 -5.72
C LEU A 214 1.20 -24.65 -5.85
N PRO A 215 1.75 -25.68 -6.51
CA PRO A 215 1.11 -26.99 -6.62
C PRO A 215 0.77 -27.57 -5.25
N THR A 216 -0.34 -28.30 -5.19
CA THR A 216 -0.86 -28.98 -4.01
C THR A 216 -1.20 -30.43 -4.37
N VAL A 217 -1.48 -31.27 -3.37
CA VAL A 217 -1.89 -32.67 -3.63
C VAL A 217 -3.15 -32.72 -4.51
N ARG A 218 -4.05 -31.74 -4.36
CA ARG A 218 -5.31 -31.64 -5.08
C ARG A 218 -5.19 -31.01 -6.47
N TYR A 219 -4.25 -30.08 -6.64
CA TYR A 219 -4.06 -29.29 -7.86
C TYR A 219 -2.57 -29.32 -8.22
N ARG A 220 -2.20 -30.25 -9.12
CA ARG A 220 -0.82 -30.46 -9.58
C ARG A 220 -0.51 -29.63 -10.83
#